data_AF-A0A818SI11-F1
#
_entry.id   AF-A0A818SI11-F1
#
_cell.length_a   1.000
_cell.length_b   1.000
_cell.length_c   1.000
_cell.angle_alpha   90.00
_cell.angle_beta   90.00
_cell.angle_gamma   90.00
#
_symmetry.space_group_name_H-M   'P 1'
#
loop_
_entity.id
_entity.type
_entity.pdbx_description
1 polymer ?
#
loop_
_entity_poly.entity_id
_entity_poly.type
_entity_poly.pdbx_seq_one_letter_code
_entity_poly.pdbx_strand_id
1 'polypeptide(L)'
;MIFRDNTALNAIRLYCRKKNGVFAGYISSYDGEWGNWGEDVYCDDTKSGFMFYAAFKIENYQGRVLDDTSANEFKSQCWNGTTISYRDLRANNGGSKGEWKNEDACNEGSAICGIKSKFESPREKGRDDTAMNGAFFKCCSL
;
A
#
# COMPACT_ATOMS: atom_id res chain seq x y z
N MET A 1 24.50 -11.14 11.79
CA MET A 1 24.09 -11.35 10.39
C MET A 1 22.65 -10.89 10.29
N ILE A 2 22.42 -9.74 9.67
CA ILE A 2 21.08 -9.19 9.45
C ILE A 2 20.57 -9.87 8.18
N PHE A 3 19.62 -10.80 8.32
CA PHE A 3 18.83 -11.27 7.18
C PHE A 3 18.00 -10.07 6.73
N ARG A 4 18.58 -9.31 5.80
CA ARG A 4 17.93 -8.20 5.13
C ARG A 4 16.95 -8.83 4.16
N ASP A 5 15.72 -8.96 4.63
CA ASP A 5 14.63 -9.51 3.84
C ASP A 5 14.31 -8.51 2.73
N ASN A 6 14.86 -8.75 1.54
CA ASN A 6 14.57 -7.98 0.32
C ASN A 6 13.36 -8.62 -0.39
N THR A 7 12.35 -8.97 0.37
CA THR A 7 11.25 -9.82 -0.06
C THR A 7 9.97 -9.08 0.27
N ALA A 8 9.38 -8.46 -0.76
CA ALA A 8 8.00 -7.97 -0.76
C ALA A 8 7.56 -6.92 0.30
N LEU A 9 6.43 -6.29 0.06
CA LEU A 9 5.62 -5.63 1.09
C LEU A 9 4.82 -6.71 1.81
N ASN A 10 4.86 -6.70 3.15
CA ASN A 10 4.16 -7.69 3.97
C ASN A 10 2.81 -7.18 4.48
N ALA A 11 2.67 -5.87 4.66
CA ALA A 11 1.48 -5.24 5.21
C ALA A 11 1.39 -3.76 4.83
N ILE A 12 0.17 -3.20 4.88
CA ILE A 12 -0.09 -1.76 4.74
C ILE A 12 -1.01 -1.31 5.87
N ARG A 13 -0.63 -0.21 6.52
CA ARG A 13 -1.44 0.50 7.50
C ARG A 13 -1.79 1.88 6.96
N LEU A 14 -3.07 2.24 7.01
CA LEU A 14 -3.57 3.55 6.64
C LEU A 14 -3.87 4.36 7.89
N TYR A 15 -3.40 5.62 7.92
CA TYR A 15 -3.73 6.57 8.98
C TYR A 15 -4.93 7.41 8.57
N CYS A 16 -6.01 7.32 9.34
CA CYS A 16 -7.28 7.94 9.01
C CYS A 16 -7.48 9.25 9.78
N ARG A 17 -8.07 10.23 9.10
CA ARG A 17 -8.55 11.48 9.71
C ARG A 17 -9.96 11.76 9.21
N LYS A 18 -10.73 12.49 10.01
CA LYS A 18 -12.01 13.06 9.58
C LYS A 18 -11.76 14.33 8.75
N LYS A 19 -12.75 14.76 7.97
CA LYS A 19 -12.70 16.00 7.17
C LYS A 19 -12.34 17.25 8.00
N ASN A 20 -12.72 17.27 9.28
CA ASN A 20 -12.37 18.34 10.21
C ASN A 20 -10.94 18.24 10.79
N GLY A 21 -10.10 17.34 10.28
CA GLY A 21 -8.70 17.14 10.69
C GLY A 21 -8.51 16.28 11.94
N VAL A 22 -9.58 15.84 12.60
CA VAL A 22 -9.47 14.99 13.80
C VAL A 22 -8.93 13.61 13.42
N PHE A 23 -7.91 13.13 14.13
CA PHE A 23 -7.37 11.78 13.96
C PHE A 23 -8.46 10.74 14.28
N ALA A 24 -8.65 9.79 13.38
CA ALA A 24 -9.70 8.77 13.45
C ALA A 24 -9.16 7.37 13.74
N GLY A 25 -7.85 7.24 13.98
CA GLY A 25 -7.17 5.96 14.18
C GLY A 25 -6.43 5.48 12.93
N TYR A 26 -5.92 4.27 13.01
CA TYR A 26 -5.29 3.57 11.89
C TYR A 26 -6.09 2.31 11.55
N ILE A 27 -6.05 1.91 10.28
CA ILE A 27 -6.66 0.68 9.80
C ILE A 27 -5.65 -0.14 9.02
N SER A 28 -5.79 -1.46 9.09
CA SER A 28 -5.00 -2.43 8.37
C SER A 28 -5.86 -3.66 8.13
N SER A 29 -5.67 -4.31 6.99
CA SER A 29 -6.35 -5.57 6.69
C SER A 29 -5.60 -6.77 7.28
N TYR A 30 -4.30 -6.62 7.54
CA TYR A 30 -3.39 -7.62 8.07
C TYR A 30 -2.10 -6.92 8.46
N ASP A 31 -1.62 -7.15 9.68
CA ASP A 31 -0.47 -6.41 10.23
C ASP A 31 0.89 -7.03 9.92
N GLY A 32 0.92 -8.17 9.21
CA GLY A 32 2.16 -8.87 8.93
C GLY A 32 2.62 -9.72 10.12
N GLU A 33 3.29 -10.83 9.82
CA GLU A 33 4.04 -11.62 10.82
C GLU A 33 5.54 -11.27 10.80
N TRP A 34 6.00 -10.60 9.73
CA TRP A 34 7.42 -10.38 9.43
C TRP A 34 7.71 -8.96 8.94
N GLY A 35 8.94 -8.52 9.18
CA GLY A 35 9.42 -7.19 8.82
C GLY A 35 9.18 -6.15 9.92
N ASN A 36 9.59 -4.91 9.65
CA ASN A 36 9.29 -3.77 10.51
C ASN A 36 8.45 -2.76 9.72
N TRP A 37 7.57 -2.05 10.42
CA TRP A 37 6.87 -0.91 9.83
C TRP A 37 7.88 0.17 9.38
N GLY A 38 7.69 0.70 8.18
CA GLY A 38 8.45 1.83 7.67
C GLY A 38 8.03 3.15 8.31
N GLU A 39 8.58 4.26 7.82
CA GLU A 39 8.17 5.60 8.23
C GLU A 39 6.73 5.91 7.82
N ASP A 40 6.02 6.63 8.68
CA ASP A 40 4.69 7.14 8.35
C ASP A 40 4.80 8.30 7.37
N VAL A 41 4.01 8.24 6.30
CA VAL A 41 3.95 9.29 5.27
C VAL A 41 2.53 9.85 5.17
N TYR A 42 2.42 11.18 5.13
CA TYR A 42 1.15 11.89 5.20
C TYR A 42 0.97 12.85 4.02
N CYS A 43 -0.29 13.18 3.70
CA CYS A 43 -0.68 14.14 2.66
C CYS A 43 -0.39 15.61 3.03
N ASP A 44 0.81 15.91 3.54
CA ASP A 44 1.15 17.20 4.15
C ASP A 44 1.21 18.35 3.16
N ASP A 45 1.64 18.09 1.92
CA ASP A 45 1.76 19.10 0.86
C ASP A 45 0.41 19.75 0.49
N THR A 46 -0.70 19.09 0.82
CA THR A 46 -2.05 19.59 0.57
C THR A 46 -2.72 20.17 1.83
N LYS A 47 -2.04 20.15 2.99
CA LYS A 47 -2.46 20.56 4.35
C LYS A 47 -3.69 19.85 4.93
N SER A 48 -4.59 19.36 4.08
CA SER A 48 -5.88 18.74 4.44
C SER A 48 -6.32 17.67 3.44
N GLY A 49 -5.43 17.21 2.56
CA GLY A 49 -5.78 16.22 1.55
C GLY A 49 -5.79 14.80 2.09
N PHE A 50 -6.48 13.97 1.33
CA PHE A 50 -6.64 12.55 1.58
C PHE A 50 -6.09 11.76 0.40
N MET A 51 -5.66 10.54 0.66
CA MET A 51 -5.32 9.60 -0.40
C MET A 51 -6.58 9.30 -1.22
N PHE A 52 -6.49 9.48 -2.53
CA PHE A 52 -7.59 9.17 -3.45
C PHE A 52 -7.18 8.15 -4.51
N TYR A 53 -5.89 7.86 -4.64
CA TYR A 53 -5.34 6.98 -5.66
C TYR A 53 -4.41 5.99 -4.99
N ALA A 54 -4.38 4.75 -5.46
CA ALA A 54 -3.41 3.76 -5.02
C ALA A 54 -2.81 3.05 -6.23
N ALA A 55 -1.54 2.66 -6.13
CA ALA A 55 -0.92 1.74 -7.07
C ALA A 55 0.19 0.94 -6.39
N PHE A 56 0.42 -0.27 -6.89
CA PHE A 56 1.48 -1.15 -6.44
C PHE A 56 2.47 -1.39 -7.55
N LYS A 57 3.75 -1.46 -7.19
CA LYS A 57 4.79 -1.93 -8.08
C LYS A 57 4.95 -3.42 -7.89
N ILE A 58 4.53 -4.20 -8.89
CA ILE A 58 4.45 -5.66 -8.81
C ILE A 58 5.44 -6.27 -9.79
N GLU A 59 6.24 -7.24 -9.35
CA GLU A 59 7.05 -8.07 -10.24
C GLU A 59 6.19 -9.12 -10.94
N ASN A 60 6.29 -9.23 -12.26
CA ASN A 60 5.59 -10.28 -13.00
C ASN A 60 6.27 -11.64 -12.76
N TYR A 61 5.48 -12.71 -12.72
CA TYR A 61 5.91 -14.12 -12.68
C TYR A 61 7.11 -14.40 -13.60
N GLN A 62 8.26 -14.79 -13.04
CA GLN A 62 9.51 -15.07 -13.78
C GLN A 62 9.73 -16.58 -14.06
N GLY A 63 8.85 -17.47 -13.60
CA GLY A 63 8.95 -18.92 -13.82
C GLY A 63 9.08 -19.76 -12.53
N ARG A 64 9.09 -21.09 -12.69
CA ARG A 64 8.93 -22.13 -11.63
C ARG A 64 9.94 -22.15 -10.46
N VAL A 65 10.86 -21.20 -10.33
CA VAL A 65 12.06 -21.38 -9.48
C VAL A 65 12.26 -20.29 -8.41
N LEU A 66 11.60 -19.13 -8.48
CA LEU A 66 11.79 -18.02 -7.54
C LEU A 66 10.45 -17.33 -7.26
N ASP A 67 10.25 -16.88 -6.02
CA ASP A 67 8.96 -16.35 -5.51
C ASP A 67 8.23 -15.48 -6.52
N ASP A 68 6.99 -15.86 -6.76
CA ASP A 68 6.16 -15.35 -7.83
C ASP A 68 5.29 -14.21 -7.30
N THR A 69 5.34 -13.06 -7.98
CA THR A 69 4.37 -11.96 -7.86
C THR A 69 4.25 -11.32 -6.47
N SER A 70 5.30 -10.63 -6.01
CA SER A 70 5.22 -9.82 -4.80
C SER A 70 5.13 -8.32 -5.10
N ALA A 71 4.41 -7.59 -4.24
CA ALA A 71 4.34 -6.13 -4.31
C ALA A 71 5.60 -5.53 -3.66
N ASN A 72 6.41 -4.79 -4.41
CA ASN A 72 7.66 -4.21 -3.92
C ASN A 72 7.50 -2.79 -3.37
N GLU A 73 6.57 -2.02 -3.94
CA GLU A 73 6.38 -0.62 -3.60
C GLU A 73 4.88 -0.28 -3.68
N PHE A 74 4.45 0.62 -2.81
CA PHE A 74 3.13 1.22 -2.86
C PHE A 74 3.30 2.72 -3.10
N LYS A 75 2.47 3.29 -3.97
CA LYS A 75 2.33 4.72 -4.12
C LYS A 75 0.88 5.17 -4.03
N SER A 76 0.68 6.38 -3.56
CA SER A 76 -0.61 7.06 -3.53
C SER A 76 -0.45 8.51 -3.93
N GLN A 77 -1.53 9.12 -4.41
CA GLN A 77 -1.63 10.57 -4.60
C GLN A 77 -2.65 11.15 -3.63
N CYS A 78 -2.42 12.40 -3.23
CA CYS A 78 -3.27 13.12 -2.29
C CYS A 78 -4.10 14.18 -3.01
N TRP A 79 -5.33 14.39 -2.55
CA TRP A 79 -6.21 15.42 -3.05
C TRP A 79 -7.02 16.04 -1.90
N ASN A 80 -7.22 17.36 -1.93
CA ASN A 80 -7.90 18.10 -0.85
C ASN A 80 -9.26 18.70 -1.24
N GLY A 81 -9.81 18.34 -2.40
CA GLY A 81 -11.02 18.98 -2.94
C GLY A 81 -10.75 19.94 -4.09
N THR A 82 -9.54 20.46 -4.22
CA THR A 82 -9.20 21.48 -5.22
C THR A 82 -7.89 21.20 -5.94
N THR A 83 -6.93 20.56 -5.26
CA THR A 83 -5.59 20.36 -5.79
C THR A 83 -5.12 18.94 -5.54
N ILE A 84 -4.58 18.31 -6.58
CA ILE A 84 -3.85 17.05 -6.48
C ILE A 84 -2.41 17.36 -6.09
N SER A 85 -1.85 16.61 -5.15
CA SER A 85 -0.45 16.72 -4.75
C SER A 85 0.48 16.49 -5.94
N TYR A 86 1.52 17.31 -6.04
CA TYR A 86 2.59 17.14 -7.02
C TYR A 86 3.60 16.06 -6.63
N ARG A 87 3.51 15.53 -5.40
CA ARG A 87 4.32 14.43 -4.89
C ARG A 87 3.46 13.20 -4.61
N ASP A 88 3.95 12.05 -5.06
CA ASP A 88 3.43 10.76 -4.63
C ASP A 88 3.82 10.49 -3.17
N LEU A 89 2.88 9.98 -2.37
CA LEU A 89 3.22 9.25 -1.15
C LEU A 89 3.76 7.89 -1.55
N ARG A 90 4.86 7.46 -0.94
CA ARG A 90 5.51 6.18 -1.27
C ARG A 90 5.86 5.40 -0.01
N ALA A 91 5.53 4.12 -0.03
CA ALA A 91 6.08 3.14 0.91
C ALA A 91 6.99 2.21 0.11
N ASN A 92 8.29 2.36 0.30
CA ASN A 92 9.33 1.69 -0.48
C ASN A 92 10.09 0.68 0.38
N ASN A 93 10.13 -0.59 -0.04
CA ASN A 93 10.92 -1.63 0.63
C ASN A 93 12.27 -1.90 -0.06
N GLY A 94 12.80 -0.95 -0.82
CA GLY A 94 14.11 -1.05 -1.49
C GLY A 94 14.11 -1.87 -2.79
N GLY A 95 12.96 -2.37 -3.25
CA GLY A 95 12.82 -3.10 -4.51
C GLY A 95 12.63 -2.17 -5.70
N SER A 96 13.60 -2.09 -6.62
CA SER A 96 13.52 -1.23 -7.82
C SER A 96 12.79 -1.87 -9.01
N LYS A 97 12.43 -3.15 -8.90
CA LYS A 97 11.92 -3.99 -9.97
C LYS A 97 10.38 -4.10 -9.95
N GLY A 98 9.81 -4.45 -11.10
CA GLY A 98 8.36 -4.56 -11.30
C GLY A 98 7.74 -3.38 -12.04
N GLU A 99 6.47 -3.53 -12.41
CA GLU A 99 5.66 -2.53 -13.09
C GLU A 99 4.57 -2.00 -12.15
N TRP A 100 4.21 -0.72 -12.29
CA TRP A 100 3.06 -0.17 -11.59
C TRP A 100 1.77 -0.79 -12.14
N LYS A 101 0.94 -1.32 -11.24
CA LYS A 101 -0.33 -1.97 -11.51
C LYS A 101 -1.38 -1.52 -10.48
N ASN A 102 -2.64 -1.80 -10.76
CA ASN A 102 -3.81 -1.47 -9.94
C ASN A 102 -3.93 0.04 -9.67
N GLU A 103 -4.00 0.83 -10.73
CA GLU A 103 -4.12 2.29 -10.70
C GLU A 103 -5.57 2.73 -10.44
N ASP A 104 -6.15 2.31 -9.32
CA ASP A 104 -7.53 2.67 -8.97
C ASP A 104 -7.57 4.02 -8.24
N ALA A 105 -8.35 4.95 -8.80
CA ALA A 105 -8.64 6.24 -8.21
C ALA A 105 -10.09 6.30 -7.70
N CYS A 106 -10.28 6.94 -6.55
CA CYS A 106 -11.58 7.36 -6.07
C CYS A 106 -12.11 8.52 -6.92
N ASN A 107 -13.43 8.52 -7.11
CA ASN A 107 -14.12 9.63 -7.76
C ASN A 107 -13.98 10.93 -6.95
N GLU A 108 -14.22 12.06 -7.63
CA GLU A 108 -14.25 13.37 -6.99
C GLU A 108 -15.18 13.38 -5.76
N GLY A 109 -14.72 14.04 -4.69
CA GLY A 109 -15.42 14.12 -3.41
C GLY A 109 -15.29 12.86 -2.54
N SER A 110 -14.47 11.88 -2.95
CA SER A 110 -14.22 10.66 -2.19
C SER A 110 -12.73 10.44 -1.92
N ALA A 111 -12.43 9.63 -0.91
CA ALA A 111 -11.08 9.26 -0.52
C ALA A 111 -11.00 7.79 -0.09
N ILE A 112 -9.79 7.25 -0.07
CA ILE A 112 -9.51 5.92 0.45
C ILE A 112 -9.83 5.91 1.95
N CYS A 113 -10.73 5.00 2.34
CA CYS A 113 -11.23 4.83 3.70
C CYS A 113 -11.15 3.38 4.20
N GLY A 114 -10.65 2.47 3.36
CA GLY A 114 -10.60 1.05 3.66
C GLY A 114 -9.59 0.34 2.78
N ILE A 115 -9.05 -0.76 3.29
CA ILE A 115 -8.11 -1.63 2.60
C ILE A 115 -8.50 -3.09 2.82
N LYS A 116 -8.32 -3.90 1.79
CA LYS A 116 -8.35 -5.36 1.86
C LYS A 116 -7.13 -5.91 1.12
N SER A 117 -6.17 -6.42 1.88
CA SER A 117 -4.94 -6.97 1.31
C SER A 117 -5.19 -8.32 0.65
N LYS A 118 -4.42 -8.60 -0.40
CA LYS A 118 -4.39 -9.87 -1.11
C LYS A 118 -3.00 -10.49 -0.94
N PHE A 119 -2.98 -11.74 -0.52
CA PHE A 119 -1.77 -12.53 -0.29
C PHE A 119 -1.74 -13.70 -1.27
N GLU A 120 -0.55 -14.19 -1.59
CA GLU A 120 -0.43 -15.54 -2.16
C GLU A 120 -0.90 -16.57 -1.11
N SER A 121 -1.54 -17.65 -1.58
CA SER A 121 -1.84 -18.78 -0.69
C SER A 121 -0.55 -19.56 -0.46
N PRO A 122 -0.31 -20.08 0.76
CA PRO A 122 0.84 -20.93 0.99
C PRO A 122 0.82 -22.10 0.01
N ARG A 123 1.88 -22.25 -0.77
CA ARG A 123 1.95 -23.29 -1.80
C ARG A 123 2.05 -24.66 -1.15
N GLU A 124 2.52 -24.74 0.10
CA GLU A 124 2.55 -25.96 0.92
C GLU A 124 2.30 -25.68 2.42
N LYS A 125 1.76 -26.65 3.16
CA LYS A 125 1.61 -26.56 4.63
C LYS A 125 2.98 -26.45 5.30
N GLY A 126 3.30 -25.29 5.86
CA GLY A 126 4.44 -25.11 6.77
C GLY A 126 5.67 -24.39 6.20
N ARG A 127 5.54 -23.65 5.09
CA ARG A 127 6.55 -22.68 4.65
C ARG A 127 6.00 -21.26 4.63
N ASP A 128 6.91 -20.31 4.86
CA ASP A 128 6.66 -18.88 4.94
C ASP A 128 6.37 -18.32 3.54
N ASP A 129 5.11 -18.42 3.13
CA ASP A 129 4.68 -18.14 1.76
C ASP A 129 3.67 -16.96 1.71
N THR A 130 3.70 -16.04 2.68
CA THR A 130 2.68 -14.97 2.79
C THR A 130 3.21 -13.61 2.31
N ALA A 131 3.59 -13.51 1.04
CA ALA A 131 3.91 -12.23 0.42
C ALA A 131 2.62 -11.52 -0.05
N MET A 132 2.52 -10.20 0.17
CA MET A 132 1.41 -9.42 -0.38
C MET A 132 1.60 -9.27 -1.89
N ASN A 133 0.58 -9.61 -2.66
CA ASN A 133 0.59 -9.49 -4.13
C ASN A 133 -0.39 -8.43 -4.65
N GLY A 134 -1.10 -7.74 -3.75
CA GLY A 134 -1.93 -6.58 -4.06
C GLY A 134 -2.86 -6.20 -2.92
N ALA A 135 -3.68 -5.18 -3.13
CA ALA A 135 -4.77 -4.83 -2.23
C ALA A 135 -5.90 -4.15 -2.99
N PHE A 136 -7.12 -4.27 -2.46
CA PHE A 136 -8.27 -3.48 -2.86
C PHE A 136 -8.45 -2.31 -1.89
N PHE A 137 -8.68 -1.12 -2.42
CA PHE A 137 -8.98 0.06 -1.64
C PHE A 137 -10.45 0.45 -1.77
N LYS A 138 -11.07 0.77 -0.64
CA LYS A 138 -12.45 1.26 -0.60
C LYS A 138 -12.44 2.78 -0.62
N CYS A 139 -13.27 3.36 -1.49
CA CYS A 139 -13.56 4.79 -1.50
C CYS A 139 -14.79 5.11 -0.64
N CYS A 140 -14.69 6.18 0.16
CA CYS A 140 -15.81 6.77 0.90
C CYS A 140 -15.89 8.26 0.60
N SER A 141 -17.09 8.81 0.60
CA SER A 141 -17.32 10.25 0.48
C SER A 141 -16.72 11.02 1.67
N LEU A 142 -16.18 12.22 1.38
CA LEU A 142 -15.52 13.11 2.35
C LEU A 142 -16.46 14.05 3.11
#